data_AF-A0A380CJQ4-F1
#
_entry.id   AF-A0A380CJQ4-F1
#
_cell.length_a   1.000
_cell.length_b   1.000
_cell.length_c   1.000
_cell.angle_alpha   90.00
_cell.angle_beta   90.00
_cell.angle_gamma   90.00
#
_symmetry.space_group_name_H-M   'P 1'
#
loop_
_entity.id
_entity.type
_entity.pdbx_description
1 polymer ?
#
loop_
_entity_poly.entity_id
_entity_poly.type
_entity_poly.pdbx_seq_one_letter_code
_entity_poly.pdbx_strand_id
1 'polypeptide(L)'
;MILGLKKGEINLVEPQVGWIEEFHKTQKEIHRAARIAVTRIEHIGSTSIKGIKAKPMIDFVVGVEDIHHVPAFLKSCGILDFTGYVSSLKMRLCSRDLPIKHLMLKPILFI
;
A
#
# COMPACT_ATOMS: atom_id res chain seq x y z
N MET A 1 -11.80 1.21 -11.72
CA MET A 1 -10.85 2.35 -11.69
C MET A 1 -9.48 1.89 -12.17
N ILE A 2 -8.68 2.80 -12.72
CA ILE A 2 -7.29 2.53 -13.08
C ILE A 2 -6.41 2.96 -11.90
N LEU A 3 -5.53 2.06 -11.44
CA LEU A 3 -4.49 2.34 -10.45
C LEU A 3 -3.14 2.36 -11.14
N GLY A 4 -2.27 3.27 -10.69
CA GLY A 4 -0.93 3.42 -11.22
C GLY A 4 -0.76 4.53 -12.23
N LEU A 5 0.51 4.84 -12.47
CA LEU A 5 0.99 5.78 -13.46
C LEU A 5 2.26 5.22 -14.09
N LYS A 6 2.60 5.65 -15.31
CA LYS A 6 3.87 5.26 -15.92
C LYS A 6 5.04 5.85 -15.12
N LYS A 7 6.20 5.19 -15.17
CA LYS A 7 7.40 5.71 -14.49
C LYS A 7 7.74 7.10 -15.04
N GLY A 8 7.90 8.08 -14.14
CA GLY A 8 8.18 9.48 -14.49
C GLY A 8 6.94 10.33 -14.74
N GLU A 9 5.74 9.74 -14.76
CA GLU A 9 4.49 10.46 -14.97
C GLU A 9 3.96 11.07 -13.65
N ILE A 10 3.47 12.30 -13.73
CA ILE A 10 2.78 13.00 -12.65
C ILE A 10 1.41 13.39 -13.18
N ASN A 11 0.39 12.58 -12.87
CA ASN A 11 -0.99 12.86 -13.23
C ASN A 11 -1.87 12.77 -11.98
N LEU A 12 -2.62 13.83 -11.70
CA LEU A 12 -3.58 13.89 -10.60
C LEU A 12 -4.98 13.72 -11.17
N VAL A 13 -5.76 12.83 -10.56
CA VAL A 13 -7.14 12.57 -10.96
C VAL A 13 -8.10 13.04 -9.87
N GLU A 14 -9.36 13.25 -10.25
CA GLU A 14 -10.43 13.54 -9.30
C GLU A 14 -10.57 12.42 -8.24
N PRO A 15 -11.07 12.73 -7.03
CA PRO A 15 -11.32 11.73 -6.00
C PRO A 15 -12.22 10.60 -6.51
N GLN A 16 -11.81 9.35 -6.29
CA GLN A 16 -12.59 8.18 -6.70
C GLN A 16 -13.04 7.37 -5.48
N VAL A 17 -14.33 7.05 -5.41
CA VAL A 17 -14.91 6.21 -4.33
C VAL A 17 -14.21 4.85 -4.25
N GLY A 18 -13.79 4.31 -5.39
CA GLY A 18 -13.09 3.03 -5.47
C GLY A 18 -11.75 2.97 -4.73
N TRP A 19 -11.16 4.11 -4.34
CA TRP A 19 -9.91 4.12 -3.54
C TRP A 19 -10.12 3.50 -2.16
N ILE A 20 -11.21 3.85 -1.48
CA ILE A 20 -11.54 3.32 -0.15
C ILE A 20 -11.88 1.83 -0.24
N GLU A 21 -12.65 1.45 -1.26
CA GLU A 21 -12.99 0.05 -1.52
C GLU A 21 -11.75 -0.80 -1.76
N GLU A 22 -10.80 -0.26 -2.54
CA GLU A 22 -9.56 -0.98 -2.81
C GLU A 22 -8.66 -1.07 -1.59
N PHE A 23 -8.56 -0.01 -0.80
CA PHE A 23 -7.86 -0.07 0.46
C PHE A 23 -8.40 -1.23 1.33
N HIS A 24 -9.72 -1.32 1.53
CA HIS A 24 -10.32 -2.40 2.33
C HIS A 24 -10.09 -3.78 1.72
N LYS A 25 -10.12 -3.89 0.39
CA LYS A 25 -9.82 -5.16 -0.30
C LYS A 25 -8.38 -5.60 -0.06
N THR A 26 -7.41 -4.71 -0.29
CA THR A 26 -5.99 -4.98 -0.06
C THR A 26 -5.68 -5.23 1.42
N GLN A 27 -6.33 -4.51 2.34
CA GLN A 27 -6.21 -4.73 3.79
C GLN A 27 -6.61 -6.16 4.17
N LYS A 28 -7.74 -6.67 3.64
CA LYS A 28 -8.19 -8.05 3.87
C LYS A 28 -7.23 -9.08 3.27
N GLU A 29 -6.64 -8.76 2.12
CA GLU A 29 -5.64 -9.59 1.46
C GLU A 29 -4.35 -9.69 2.29
N ILE A 30 -3.82 -8.57 2.76
CA ILE A 30 -2.67 -8.51 3.69
C ILE A 30 -3.00 -9.30 4.96
N HIS A 31 -4.17 -9.08 5.57
CA HIS A 31 -4.59 -9.83 6.75
C HIS A 31 -4.58 -11.35 6.52
N ARG A 32 -5.12 -11.83 5.39
CA ARG A 32 -5.15 -13.26 5.06
C ARG A 32 -3.76 -13.86 4.83
N ALA A 33 -2.89 -13.13 4.15
CA ALA A 33 -1.55 -13.61 3.82
C ALA A 33 -0.57 -13.51 5.00
N ALA A 34 -0.65 -12.44 5.78
CA ALA A 34 0.29 -12.11 6.85
C ALA A 34 -0.14 -12.55 8.24
N ARG A 35 -1.44 -12.81 8.43
CA ARG A 35 -2.09 -12.92 9.74
C ARG A 35 -1.92 -11.66 10.62
N ILE A 36 -1.63 -10.51 10.00
CA ILE A 36 -1.59 -9.21 10.69
C ILE A 36 -3.02 -8.73 10.92
N ALA A 37 -3.33 -8.28 12.14
CA ALA A 37 -4.64 -7.74 12.47
C ALA A 37 -4.99 -6.54 11.56
N VAL A 38 -6.23 -6.51 11.05
CA VAL A 38 -6.70 -5.42 10.18
C VAL A 38 -6.58 -4.04 10.85
N THR A 39 -6.68 -3.99 12.18
CA THR A 39 -6.52 -2.78 13.00
C THR A 39 -5.12 -2.20 12.98
N ARG A 40 -4.12 -2.96 12.52
CA ARG A 40 -2.74 -2.51 12.36
C ARG A 40 -2.43 -2.08 10.92
N ILE A 41 -3.43 -2.03 10.04
CA ILE A 41 -3.27 -1.66 8.64
C ILE A 41 -4.12 -0.41 8.39
N GLU A 42 -3.47 0.71 8.09
CA GLU A 42 -4.15 2.00 7.94
C GLU A 42 -3.94 2.60 6.54
N HIS A 43 -4.95 3.32 6.05
CA HIS A 43 -4.91 4.03 4.77
C HIS A 43 -4.27 5.40 4.98
N ILE A 44 -3.12 5.63 4.35
CA ILE A 44 -2.41 6.91 4.43
C ILE A 44 -2.26 7.54 3.05
N GLY A 45 -1.70 8.76 3.01
CA GLY A 45 -1.46 9.48 1.77
C GLY A 45 -2.69 10.18 1.21
N SER A 46 -2.54 10.84 0.06
CA SER A 46 -3.59 11.73 -0.48
C SER A 46 -4.87 10.99 -0.86
N THR A 47 -4.80 9.70 -1.22
CA THR A 47 -6.00 8.92 -1.57
C THR A 47 -6.85 8.50 -0.38
N SER A 48 -6.37 8.70 0.86
CA SER A 48 -7.19 8.50 2.07
C SER A 48 -8.01 9.73 2.46
N ILE A 49 -7.69 10.90 1.89
CA ILE A 49 -8.37 12.16 2.16
C ILE A 49 -9.53 12.34 1.17
N LYS A 50 -10.73 12.57 1.68
CA LYS A 50 -11.91 12.80 0.85
C LYS A 50 -11.83 14.16 0.15
N GLY A 51 -12.18 14.19 -1.14
CA GLY A 51 -12.37 15.45 -1.87
C GLY A 51 -11.11 16.08 -2.45
N ILE A 52 -9.94 15.45 -2.33
CA ILE A 52 -8.70 15.99 -2.92
C ILE A 52 -8.27 15.23 -4.18
N LYS A 53 -7.75 15.96 -5.16
CA LYS A 53 -7.11 15.34 -6.32
C LYS A 53 -5.81 14.66 -5.89
N ALA A 54 -5.58 13.46 -6.37
CA ALA A 54 -4.43 12.66 -5.99
C ALA A 54 -3.93 11.83 -7.17
N LYS A 55 -2.68 11.35 -7.05
CA LYS A 55 -2.20 10.28 -7.93
C LYS A 55 -3.02 9.01 -7.61
N PRO A 56 -3.44 8.22 -8.60
CA PRO A 56 -4.23 7.01 -8.38
C PRO A 56 -3.34 5.88 -7.81
N MET A 57 -2.88 6.05 -6.57
CA MET A 57 -2.03 5.13 -5.83
C MET A 57 -2.56 5.02 -4.41
N ILE A 58 -2.67 3.81 -3.88
CA ILE A 58 -3.13 3.60 -2.50
C ILE A 58 -1.89 3.41 -1.63
N ASP A 59 -1.70 4.27 -0.64
CA ASP A 59 -0.62 4.15 0.34
C ASP A 59 -1.17 3.54 1.65
N PHE A 60 -0.41 2.65 2.28
CA PHE A 60 -0.78 1.95 3.49
C PHE A 60 0.34 2.05 4.52
N VAL A 61 0.01 1.96 5.80
CA VAL A 61 0.99 1.63 6.84
C VAL A 61 0.55 0.36 7.55
N VAL A 62 1.52 -0.50 7.86
CA VAL A 62 1.30 -1.76 8.55
C VAL A 62 2.15 -1.79 9.82
N GLY A 63 1.51 -1.85 10.98
CA GLY A 63 2.16 -2.04 12.27
C GLY A 63 2.56 -3.50 12.48
N VAL A 64 3.82 -3.73 12.84
CA VAL A 64 4.38 -5.06 13.06
C VAL A 64 5.04 -5.12 14.44
N GLU A 65 4.98 -6.28 15.10
CA GLU A 65 5.64 -6.45 16.41
C GLU A 65 7.14 -6.64 16.25
N ASP A 66 7.55 -7.34 15.19
CA ASP A 66 8.94 -7.57 14.86
C ASP A 66 9.18 -7.34 13.36
N ILE A 67 10.01 -6.35 13.07
CA ILE A 67 10.41 -5.97 11.71
C ILE A 67 11.23 -7.09 11.02
N HIS A 68 11.87 -7.98 11.77
CA HIS A 68 12.70 -9.06 11.22
C HIS A 68 11.88 -10.20 10.62
N HIS A 69 10.60 -10.36 11.00
CA HIS A 69 9.69 -11.36 10.44
C HIS A 69 9.00 -10.90 9.14
N VAL A 70 9.06 -9.59 8.86
CA VAL A 70 8.38 -8.97 7.72
C VAL A 70 8.96 -9.31 6.35
N PRO A 71 10.29 -9.46 6.16
CA PRO A 71 10.87 -9.81 4.86
C PRO A 71 10.34 -11.14 4.30
N ALA A 72 10.12 -12.15 5.14
CA ALA A 72 9.58 -13.45 4.72
C ALA A 72 8.12 -13.33 4.26
N PHE A 73 7.31 -12.57 4.99
CA PHE A 73 5.93 -12.26 4.63
C PHE A 73 5.84 -11.49 3.30
N LEU A 74 6.60 -10.41 3.17
CA LEU A 74 6.63 -9.60 1.95
C LEU A 74 7.04 -10.42 0.74
N LYS A 75 8.02 -11.31 0.89
CA LYS A 75 8.46 -12.22 -0.15
C LYS A 75 7.36 -13.21 -0.58
N SER A 76 6.60 -13.77 0.37
CA SER A 76 5.44 -14.64 0.05
C SER A 76 4.31 -13.92 -0.67
N CYS A 77 4.20 -12.61 -0.46
CA CYS A 77 3.25 -11.77 -1.15
C CYS A 77 3.79 -11.23 -2.49
N GLY A 78 5.02 -11.58 -2.91
CA GLY A 78 5.72 -11.04 -4.09
C GLY A 78 5.90 -9.52 -4.04
N ILE A 79 6.17 -9.03 -2.83
CA ILE A 79 6.42 -7.63 -2.53
C ILE A 79 7.93 -7.40 -2.53
N LEU A 80 8.42 -6.55 -3.44
CA LEU A 80 9.83 -6.54 -3.84
C LEU A 80 10.74 -5.52 -3.11
N ASP A 81 10.21 -4.46 -2.49
CA ASP A 81 11.06 -3.37 -1.93
C ASP A 81 10.48 -2.69 -0.68
N PHE A 82 10.79 -3.13 0.54
CA PHE A 82 10.32 -2.43 1.75
C PHE A 82 11.39 -1.51 2.37
N THR A 83 10.93 -0.40 2.95
CA THR A 83 11.71 0.39 3.92
C THR A 83 10.93 0.43 5.22
N GLY A 84 11.47 -0.21 6.25
CA GLY A 84 10.90 -0.14 7.59
C GLY A 84 11.60 0.93 8.41
N TYR A 85 10.80 1.70 9.15
CA TYR A 85 11.26 2.52 10.25
C TYR A 85 10.51 2.01 11.49
N VAL A 86 11.27 1.72 12.55
CA VAL A 86 10.84 1.40 13.92
C VAL A 86 9.38 0.93 14.04
N SER A 87 9.16 -0.39 14.16
CA SER A 87 7.85 -1.05 14.37
C SER A 87 6.74 -0.89 13.30
N SER A 88 7.00 -0.19 12.18
CA SER A 88 5.99 0.02 11.13
C SER A 88 6.55 -0.06 9.70
N LEU A 89 5.71 -0.46 8.75
CA LEU A 89 6.04 -0.55 7.34
C LEU A 89 5.09 0.28 6.48
N LYS A 90 5.66 1.18 5.68
CA LYS A 90 4.92 1.93 4.68
C LYS A 90 4.88 1.15 3.37
N MET A 91 3.67 1.02 2.83
CA MET A 91 3.38 0.23 1.65
C MET A 91 2.63 1.06 0.60
N ARG A 92 2.74 0.71 -0.69
CA ARG A 92 2.06 1.40 -1.79
C ARG A 92 1.58 0.42 -2.86
N LEU A 93 0.33 0.57 -3.29
CA LEU A 93 -0.30 -0.16 -4.38
C LEU A 93 -0.36 0.73 -5.64
N CYS A 94 0.30 0.29 -6.70
CA CYS A 94 0.45 1.03 -7.96
C CYS A 94 -0.16 0.34 -9.19
N SER A 95 -0.68 -0.89 -9.10
CA SER A 95 -1.39 -1.55 -10.21
C SER A 95 -2.22 -2.71 -9.66
N ARG A 96 -3.33 -3.03 -10.32
CA ARG A 96 -4.31 -4.05 -9.88
C ARG A 96 -4.42 -5.24 -10.83
N ASP A 97 -3.65 -5.28 -11.91
CA ASP A 97 -3.74 -6.30 -12.97
C ASP A 97 -3.09 -7.64 -12.59
N LEU A 98 -2.50 -7.74 -11.40
CA LEU A 98 -1.83 -8.94 -10.91
C LEU A 98 -2.31 -9.27 -9.48
N PRO A 99 -2.43 -10.56 -9.11
CA PRO A 99 -2.55 -10.93 -7.70
C PRO A 99 -1.36 -10.33 -6.92
N ILE A 100 -1.49 -10.16 -5.60
CA ILE A 100 -0.56 -9.46 -4.65
C ILE A 100 0.94 -9.52 -4.99
N LYS A 101 1.38 -10.56 -5.70
CA LYS A 101 2.71 -10.85 -6.27
C LYS A 101 3.45 -9.75 -7.06
N HIS A 102 2.94 -8.51 -7.20
CA HIS A 102 3.62 -7.39 -7.89
C HIS A 102 3.39 -6.04 -7.19
N LEU A 103 3.29 -6.03 -5.87
CA LEU A 103 3.20 -4.78 -5.11
C LEU A 103 4.54 -4.04 -5.16
N MET A 104 4.58 -2.93 -5.90
CA MET A 104 5.75 -2.06 -5.98
C MET A 104 5.75 -1.09 -4.80
N LEU A 105 6.46 -1.50 -3.75
CA LEU A 105 6.74 -0.66 -2.60
C LEU A 105 7.91 0.29 -2.91
N LYS A 106 7.83 1.53 -2.44
CA LYS A 106 8.91 2.52 -2.62
C LYS A 106 9.25 3.17 -1.28
N PRO A 107 10.54 3.44 -1.01
CA PRO A 107 10.96 4.27 0.10
C PRO A 107 10.25 5.62 0.04
N ILE A 108 9.64 6.04 1.15
CA ILE A 108 9.33 7.45 1.37
C ILE A 108 10.14 7.86 2.57
N LEU A 109 11.23 8.57 2.30
CA LEU A 109 12.00 9.25 3.32
C LEU A 109 11.07 10.31 3.94
N PHE A 110 10.67 10.11 5.19
CA PHE A 110 10.19 11.22 6.00
C PHE A 110 11.44 12.01 6.38
N ILE A 111 11.71 13.07 5.63
CA ILE A 111 12.53 14.20 6.09
C ILE A 111 11.75 14.94 7.19
#